data_AF-N1ZUB0-F1
#
_entry.id   AF-N1ZUB0-F1
#
_cell.length_a   1.000
_cell.length_b   1.000
_cell.length_c   1.000
_cell.angle_alpha   90.00
_cell.angle_beta   90.00
_cell.angle_gamma   90.00
#
_symmetry.space_group_name_H-M   'P 1'
#
loop_
_entity.id
_entity.type
_entity.pdbx_description
1 polymer ?
#
loop_
_entity_poly.entity_id
_entity_poly.type
_entity_poly.pdbx_seq_one_letter_code
_entity_poly.pdbx_strand_id
1 'polypeptide(L)'
;MNKVKRYLINLLKKSRTQQGFTLIEMVVVVAIIVLLVLIIAPNLMKQKKNADTKTSDAFKSTLQTQVDLYKDEKKLDGKVDFTTLHKDKYLTDDQFKKSANYDVNDDGEVIAKSSPAK
;
A
#
# COMPACT_ATOMS: atom_id res chain seq x y z
N MET A 1 -8.58 44.47 57.07
CA MET A 1 -9.06 43.17 56.55
C MET A 1 -8.07 42.05 56.88
N ASN A 2 -8.19 41.60 58.13
CA ASN A 2 -7.80 40.39 58.87
C ASN A 2 -6.63 39.53 58.35
N LYS A 3 -5.44 39.71 58.95
CA LYS A 3 -4.28 38.79 58.88
C LYS A 3 -4.66 37.34 59.17
N VAL A 4 -5.64 37.12 60.05
CA VAL A 4 -6.24 35.81 60.37
C VAL A 4 -6.84 35.15 59.14
N LYS A 5 -7.55 35.91 58.29
CA LYS A 5 -8.13 35.41 57.04
C LYS A 5 -7.03 34.96 56.08
N ARG A 6 -5.91 35.68 56.01
CA ARG A 6 -4.72 35.31 55.21
C ARG A 6 -4.04 34.05 55.74
N TYR A 7 -3.94 33.91 57.06
CA TYR A 7 -3.37 32.72 57.71
C TYR A 7 -4.23 31.48 57.44
N LEU A 8 -5.56 31.61 57.56
CA LEU A 8 -6.52 30.55 57.25
C LEU A 8 -6.49 30.16 55.75
N ILE A 9 -6.37 31.14 54.85
CA ILE A 9 -6.24 30.87 53.40
C ILE A 9 -4.94 30.12 53.08
N ASN A 10 -3.82 30.48 53.72
CA ASN A 10 -2.55 29.76 53.55
C ASN A 10 -2.56 28.35 54.16
N LEU A 11 -3.34 28.13 55.22
CA LEU A 11 -3.51 26.81 55.84
C LEU A 11 -4.38 25.88 54.97
N LEU A 12 -5.35 26.44 54.24
CA LEU A 12 -6.16 25.73 53.24
C LEU A 12 -5.44 25.56 51.89
N LYS A 13 -4.34 26.26 51.66
CA LYS A 13 -3.47 26.12 50.48
C LYS A 13 -2.53 24.91 50.63
N LYS A 14 -3.07 23.76 51.03
CA LYS A 14 -2.36 22.47 50.91
C LYS A 14 -2.24 22.18 49.42
N SER A 15 -1.01 22.05 48.94
CA SER A 15 -0.71 21.93 47.50
C SER A 15 -1.55 20.83 46.86
N ARG A 16 -2.36 21.19 45.86
CA ARG A 16 -2.89 20.20 44.92
C ARG A 16 -1.70 19.69 44.11
N THR A 17 -1.02 18.67 44.63
CA THR A 17 -0.07 17.89 43.85
C THR A 17 -0.88 17.23 42.75
N GLN A 18 -0.75 17.72 41.52
CA GLN A 18 -1.31 17.04 40.37
C GLN A 18 -0.60 15.68 40.30
N GLN A 19 -1.33 14.61 40.58
CA GLN A 19 -0.79 13.26 40.38
C GLN A 19 -0.60 13.09 38.88
N GLY A 20 0.64 13.26 38.42
CA GLY A 20 1.02 13.11 37.02
C GLY A 20 0.94 11.64 36.62
N PHE A 21 0.72 11.45 35.32
CA PHE A 21 0.73 10.16 34.61
C PHE A 21 1.85 9.26 35.14
N THR A 22 1.49 8.03 35.52
CA THR A 22 2.47 7.06 36.00
C THR A 22 3.07 6.27 34.83
N LEU A 23 4.27 5.71 35.01
CA LEU A 23 4.86 4.84 33.98
C LEU A 23 3.97 3.61 33.70
N ILE A 24 3.34 3.06 34.74
CA ILE A 24 2.44 1.90 34.58
C ILE A 24 1.26 2.22 33.67
N GLU A 25 0.76 3.46 33.71
CA GLU A 25 -0.35 3.90 32.87
C GLU A 25 0.04 3.94 31.39
N MET A 26 1.25 4.44 31.07
CA MET A 26 1.77 4.39 29.70
C MET A 26 2.07 2.97 29.23
N VAL A 27 2.52 2.07 30.11
CA VAL A 27 2.76 0.66 29.76
C VAL A 27 1.45 -0.04 29.38
N VAL A 28 0.37 0.16 30.15
CA VAL A 28 -0.93 -0.44 29.82
C VAL A 28 -1.46 0.09 28.49
N VAL A 29 -1.31 1.38 28.22
CA VAL A 29 -1.72 1.98 26.93
C VAL A 29 -0.94 1.37 25.76
N VAL A 30 0.39 1.28 25.85
CA VAL A 30 1.21 0.66 24.80
C VAL A 30 0.85 -0.82 24.61
N ALA A 31 0.57 -1.55 25.69
CA ALA A 31 0.14 -2.95 25.60
C ALA A 31 -1.17 -3.10 24.81
N ILE A 32 -2.15 -2.23 25.04
CA ILE A 32 -3.42 -2.22 24.29
C ILE A 32 -3.17 -1.86 22.81
N ILE A 33 -2.33 -0.87 22.51
CA ILE A 33 -1.99 -0.48 21.13
C ILE A 33 -1.36 -1.67 20.39
N VAL A 34 -0.40 -2.37 21.01
CA VAL A 34 0.23 -3.55 20.41
C VAL A 34 -0.79 -4.64 20.10
N LEU A 35 -1.72 -4.91 21.02
CA LEU A 35 -2.80 -5.89 20.79
C LEU A 35 -3.67 -5.50 19.60
N LEU A 36 -4.06 -4.22 19.49
CA LEU A 36 -4.84 -3.73 18.35
C LEU A 36 -4.06 -3.85 17.04
N VAL A 37 -2.77 -3.49 17.02
CA VAL A 37 -1.92 -3.61 15.84
C VAL A 37 -1.80 -5.08 15.40
N LEU A 38 -1.67 -6.02 16.33
CA LEU A 38 -1.61 -7.45 16.00
C LEU A 38 -2.88 -7.95 15.30
N ILE A 39 -4.06 -7.45 15.67
CA ILE A 39 -5.33 -7.80 15.02
C ILE A 39 -5.45 -7.11 13.65
N ILE A 40 -5.01 -5.86 13.54
CA ILE A 40 -5.17 -5.04 12.32
C ILE A 40 -4.14 -5.42 11.23
N ALA A 41 -2.90 -5.70 11.61
CA ALA A 41 -1.79 -6.00 10.70
C ALA A 41 -2.10 -7.11 9.66
N PRO A 42 -2.60 -8.30 10.03
CA PRO A 42 -2.89 -9.35 9.05
C PRO A 42 -3.96 -8.94 8.04
N ASN A 43 -4.96 -8.16 8.48
CA ASN A 43 -6.01 -7.67 7.59
C ASN A 43 -5.47 -6.62 6.60
N LEU A 44 -4.62 -5.69 7.07
CA LEU A 44 -3.94 -4.72 6.21
C LEU A 44 -3.04 -5.41 5.18
N MET A 45 -2.28 -6.43 5.58
CA MET A 45 -1.43 -7.20 4.66
C MET A 45 -2.26 -7.90 3.57
N LYS A 46 -3.42 -8.48 3.93
CA LYS A 46 -4.35 -9.08 2.96
C LYS A 46 -4.90 -8.04 1.98
N GLN A 47 -5.29 -6.87 2.47
CA GLN A 47 -5.79 -5.78 1.62
C GLN A 47 -4.71 -5.27 0.67
N LYS A 48 -3.47 -5.08 1.16
CA LYS A 48 -2.33 -4.74 0.32
C LYS A 48 -2.12 -5.76 -0.79
N LYS A 49 -2.09 -7.06 -0.45
CA LYS A 49 -1.94 -8.13 -1.44
C LYS A 49 -3.03 -8.08 -2.50
N ASN A 50 -4.30 -7.89 -2.09
CA ASN A 50 -5.42 -7.76 -3.02
C ASN A 50 -5.33 -6.52 -3.93
N ALA A 51 -4.81 -5.41 -3.42
CA ALA A 51 -4.56 -4.21 -4.22
C ALA A 51 -3.43 -4.44 -5.23
N ASP A 52 -2.36 -5.13 -4.82
CA ASP A 52 -1.23 -5.48 -5.69
C ASP A 52 -1.68 -6.43 -6.83
N THR A 53 -2.54 -7.43 -6.56
CA THR A 53 -3.13 -8.27 -7.63
C THR A 53 -4.01 -7.47 -8.57
N LYS A 54 -4.96 -6.67 -8.05
CA LYS A 54 -5.82 -5.84 -8.90
C LYS A 54 -5.02 -4.86 -9.79
N THR A 55 -3.95 -4.30 -9.25
CA THR A 55 -3.05 -3.42 -10.02
C THR A 55 -2.34 -4.19 -11.13
N SER A 56 -1.88 -5.41 -10.84
CA SER A 56 -1.24 -6.29 -11.83
C SER A 56 -2.22 -6.74 -12.92
N ASP A 57 -3.47 -7.02 -12.57
CA ASP A 57 -4.53 -7.39 -13.51
C ASP A 57 -4.93 -6.21 -14.42
N ALA A 58 -5.07 -5.01 -13.84
CA ALA A 58 -5.33 -3.79 -14.61
C ALA A 58 -4.17 -3.46 -15.56
N PHE A 59 -2.93 -3.66 -15.10
CA PHE A 59 -1.76 -3.49 -15.94
C PHE A 59 -1.71 -4.51 -17.08
N LYS A 60 -2.01 -5.78 -16.80
CA LYS A 60 -2.16 -6.83 -17.82
C LYS A 60 -3.19 -6.43 -18.88
N SER A 61 -4.35 -5.94 -18.46
CA SER A 61 -5.40 -5.46 -19.39
C SER A 61 -4.92 -4.27 -20.23
N THR A 62 -4.13 -3.37 -19.64
CA THR A 62 -3.55 -2.24 -20.39
C THR A 62 -2.59 -2.74 -21.47
N LEU A 63 -1.73 -3.71 -21.15
CA LEU A 63 -0.84 -4.34 -22.12
C LEU A 63 -1.62 -5.06 -23.22
N GLN A 64 -2.70 -5.77 -22.86
CA GLN A 64 -3.58 -6.44 -23.82
C GLN A 64 -4.14 -5.43 -24.83
N THR A 65 -4.67 -4.31 -24.35
CA THR A 65 -5.17 -3.25 -25.23
C THR A 65 -4.09 -2.72 -26.18
N GLN A 66 -2.83 -2.62 -25.75
CA GLN A 66 -1.75 -2.19 -26.64
C GLN A 66 -1.41 -3.25 -27.70
N VAL A 67 -1.49 -4.54 -27.36
CA VAL A 67 -1.31 -5.64 -28.31
C VAL A 67 -2.45 -5.62 -29.34
N ASP A 68 -3.69 -5.50 -28.88
CA ASP A 68 -4.87 -5.48 -29.75
C ASP A 68 -4.82 -4.30 -30.72
N LEU A 69 -4.53 -3.08 -30.23
CA LEU A 69 -4.37 -1.89 -31.06
C LEU A 69 -3.28 -2.05 -32.11
N TYR A 70 -2.15 -2.65 -31.74
CA TYR A 70 -1.05 -2.90 -32.67
C TYR A 70 -1.45 -3.91 -33.77
N LYS A 71 -2.10 -5.02 -33.39
CA LYS A 71 -2.58 -6.04 -34.34
C LYS A 71 -3.62 -5.46 -35.30
N ASP A 72 -4.55 -4.65 -34.77
CA ASP A 72 -5.61 -4.01 -35.54
C ASP A 72 -5.07 -3.01 -36.57
N GLU A 73 -4.06 -2.21 -36.19
CA GLU A 73 -3.45 -1.23 -37.08
C GLU A 73 -2.60 -1.91 -38.17
N LYS A 74 -1.77 -2.89 -37.78
CA LYS A 74 -0.83 -3.55 -38.69
C LYS A 74 -1.44 -4.72 -39.47
N LYS A 75 -2.70 -5.08 -39.19
CA LYS A 75 -3.39 -6.24 -39.78
C LYS A 75 -2.58 -7.53 -39.61
N LEU A 76 -2.08 -7.75 -38.38
CA LEU A 76 -1.24 -8.89 -38.04
C LEU A 76 -2.03 -9.97 -37.32
N ASP A 77 -2.00 -11.18 -37.88
CA ASP A 77 -2.49 -12.40 -37.25
C ASP A 77 -1.29 -13.20 -36.75
N GLY A 78 -0.89 -12.99 -35.49
CA GLY A 78 0.18 -13.77 -34.87
C GLY A 78 0.78 -13.14 -33.62
N LYS A 79 1.88 -13.75 -33.16
CA LYS A 79 2.60 -13.37 -31.96
C LYS A 79 3.21 -11.96 -32.10
N VAL A 80 2.96 -11.12 -31.10
CA VAL A 80 3.52 -9.77 -31.01
C VAL A 80 4.47 -9.69 -29.83
N ASP A 81 5.66 -9.13 -30.01
CA ASP A 81 6.63 -8.97 -28.93
C ASP A 81 6.60 -7.56 -28.32
N PHE A 82 6.74 -7.45 -27.00
CA PHE A 82 6.77 -6.17 -26.30
C PHE A 82 7.93 -5.28 -26.74
N THR A 83 9.03 -5.84 -27.25
CA THR A 83 10.12 -5.02 -27.83
C THR A 83 9.66 -4.28 -29.09
N THR A 84 8.75 -4.87 -29.85
CA THR A 84 8.18 -4.25 -31.05
C THR A 84 7.19 -3.17 -30.65
N LEU A 85 6.31 -3.43 -29.69
CA LEU A 85 5.38 -2.40 -29.16
C LEU A 85 6.13 -1.19 -28.58
N HIS A 86 7.29 -1.39 -27.95
CA HIS A 86 8.10 -0.30 -27.42
C HIS A 86 8.75 0.53 -28.53
N LYS A 87 9.36 -0.14 -29.52
CA LYS A 87 9.96 0.53 -30.69
C LYS A 87 8.93 1.35 -31.48
N ASP A 88 7.73 0.80 -31.65
CA ASP A 88 6.64 1.43 -32.39
C ASP A 88 5.80 2.39 -31.51
N LYS A 89 6.25 2.64 -30.27
CA LYS A 89 5.69 3.62 -29.31
C LYS A 89 4.28 3.34 -28.79
N TYR A 90 3.83 2.09 -28.83
CA TYR A 90 2.61 1.65 -28.13
C TYR A 90 2.84 1.46 -26.62
N LEU A 91 4.09 1.21 -26.23
CA LEU A 91 4.50 1.18 -24.82
C LEU A 91 5.47 2.32 -24.52
N THR A 92 5.24 2.98 -23.40
CA THR A 92 6.23 3.87 -22.78
C THR A 92 7.41 3.07 -22.21
N ASP A 93 8.55 3.72 -21.98
CA ASP A 93 9.72 3.10 -21.35
C ASP A 93 9.38 2.42 -20.01
N ASP A 94 8.52 3.05 -19.21
CA ASP A 94 8.12 2.54 -17.90
C ASP A 94 7.19 1.33 -18.03
N GLN A 95 6.28 1.33 -19.00
CA GLN A 95 5.41 0.17 -19.27
C GLN A 95 6.23 -1.00 -19.82
N PHE A 96 7.20 -0.74 -20.70
CA PHE A 96 8.09 -1.77 -21.24
C PHE A 96 8.98 -2.39 -20.16
N LYS A 97 9.55 -1.59 -19.25
CA LYS A 97 10.30 -2.11 -18.10
C LYS A 97 9.42 -2.97 -17.18
N LYS A 98 8.18 -2.53 -16.92
CA LYS A 98 7.23 -3.25 -16.07
C LYS A 98 6.66 -4.50 -16.75
N SER A 99 6.64 -4.57 -18.08
CA SER A 99 6.17 -5.75 -18.82
C SER A 99 7.16 -6.91 -18.80
N ALA A 100 8.33 -6.78 -18.17
CA ALA A 100 9.35 -7.84 -18.09
C ALA A 100 8.81 -9.19 -17.59
N ASN A 101 7.83 -9.16 -16.68
CA ASN A 101 7.16 -10.35 -16.11
C ASN A 101 5.98 -10.86 -16.93
N TYR A 102 5.73 -10.29 -18.11
CA TYR A 102 4.64 -10.67 -18.99
C TYR A 102 5.20 -11.11 -20.35
N ASP A 103 4.43 -11.91 -21.06
CA ASP A 103 4.68 -12.31 -22.44
C ASP A 103 3.36 -12.26 -23.22
N VAL A 104 3.43 -12.34 -24.54
CA VAL A 104 2.27 -12.50 -25.41
C VAL A 104 2.32 -13.90 -26.01
N ASN A 105 1.24 -14.68 -25.85
CA ASN A 105 1.16 -16.01 -26.45
C ASN A 105 0.87 -15.93 -27.96
N ASP A 106 0.82 -17.08 -28.63
CA ASP A 106 0.60 -17.15 -30.08
C ASP A 106 -0.79 -16.67 -30.51
N ASP A 107 -1.77 -16.68 -29.59
CA ASP A 107 -3.13 -16.17 -29.79
C ASP A 107 -3.20 -14.63 -29.69
N GLY A 108 -2.12 -13.98 -29.21
CA GLY A 108 -2.09 -12.54 -28.97
C GLY A 108 -2.61 -12.13 -27.59
N GLU A 109 -2.75 -13.07 -26.67
CA GLU A 109 -3.10 -12.78 -25.28
C GLU A 109 -1.84 -12.51 -24.45
N VAL A 110 -1.90 -11.45 -23.64
CA VAL A 110 -0.89 -11.17 -22.63
C VAL A 110 -1.04 -12.21 -21.51
N ILE A 111 0.05 -12.88 -21.17
CA ILE A 111 0.15 -13.84 -20.07
C ILE A 111 1.25 -13.40 -19.11
N ALA A 112 1.09 -13.69 -17.82
CA ALA A 112 2.22 -13.57 -16.91
C ALA A 112 3.24 -14.64 -17.29
N LYS A 113 4.52 -14.28 -17.44
CA LYS A 113 5.60 -15.25 -17.51
C LYS A 113 5.52 -16.02 -16.20
N SER A 114 5.15 -17.30 -16.26
CA SER A 114 5.25 -18.16 -15.10
C SER A 114 6.69 -18.09 -14.64
N SER A 115 6.94 -17.44 -13.50
CA SER A 115 8.18 -17.66 -12.78
C SER A 115 8.31 -19.18 -12.62
N PRO A 116 9.47 -19.79 -12.92
CA PRO A 116 9.69 -21.17 -12.53
C PRO A 116 9.34 -21.26 -11.05
N ALA A 117 8.52 -22.25 -10.70
CA ALA A 117 8.19 -22.57 -9.33
C ALA A 117 9.50 -22.56 -8.53
N LYS A 118 9.59 -21.66 -7.55
CA LYS A 118 10.72 -21.61 -6.64
C LYS A 118 10.38 -22.45 -5.42
#